data_AF-A0A1N7BFH2-F1
#
_entry.id   AF-A0A1N7BFH2-F1
#
_cell.length_a   1.000
_cell.length_b   1.000
_cell.length_c   1.000
_cell.angle_alpha   90.00
_cell.angle_beta   90.00
_cell.angle_gamma   90.00
#
_symmetry.space_group_name_H-M   'P 1'
#
loop_
_entity.id
_entity.type
_entity.pdbx_description
1 polymer ?
#
loop_
_entity_poly.entity_id
_entity_poly.type
_entity_poly.pdbx_seq_one_letter_code
_entity_poly.pdbx_strand_id
1 'polypeptide(L)' 'MNIEGETIRDIVVSVVSVGLFIAATVFVGTQYDSGGLTEQGALALVAVMVGFVFLMAGVGFWLANQH' A
#
# COMPACT_ATOMS: atom_id res chain seq x y z
N MET A 1 -25.68 -15.03 4.10
CA MET A 1 -24.91 -13.90 4.64
C MET A 1 -25.18 -12.71 3.74
N ASN A 2 -25.94 -11.72 4.23
CA ASN A 2 -26.11 -10.46 3.52
C ASN A 2 -24.91 -9.60 3.91
N ILE A 3 -23.90 -9.52 3.05
CA ILE A 3 -22.73 -8.68 3.35
C ILE A 3 -23.23 -7.23 3.33
N GLU A 4 -23.19 -6.58 4.49
CA GLU A 4 -23.54 -5.16 4.59
C GLU A 4 -22.56 -4.33 3.75
N GLY A 5 -23.06 -3.28 3.08
CA GLY A 5 -22.25 -2.48 2.16
C GLY A 5 -21.01 -1.86 2.81
N GLU A 6 -21.06 -1.64 4.12
CA GLU A 6 -19.94 -1.20 4.95
C GLU A 6 -18.81 -2.25 4.99
N THR A 7 -19.14 -3.52 5.21
CA THR A 7 -18.16 -4.61 5.21
C THR A 7 -17.50 -4.80 3.84
N ILE A 8 -18.26 -4.62 2.75
CA ILE A 8 -17.69 -4.66 1.40
C ILE A 8 -16.69 -3.53 1.21
N ARG A 9 -17.03 -2.31 1.66
CA ARG A 9 -16.17 -1.13 1.54
C ARG A 9 -14.84 -1.33 2.26
N ASP A 10 -14.86 -1.85 3.48
CA ASP A 10 -13.64 -2.12 4.26
C ASP A 10 -12.72 -3.12 3.55
N ILE A 11 -13.30 -4.22 3.04
CA ILE A 11 -12.55 -5.23 2.29
C ILE A 11 -11.94 -4.61 1.03
N VAL A 12 -12.72 -3.85 0.27
CA VAL A 12 -12.26 -3.22 -0.97
C VAL A 12 -11.13 -2.25 -0.69
N VAL A 13 -11.25 -1.40 0.34
CA VAL A 13 -10.23 -0.43 0.71
C VAL A 13 -8.94 -1.13 1.14
N SER A 14 -9.03 -2.20 1.91
CA SER A 14 -7.87 -3.00 2.33
C SER A 14 -7.17 -3.65 1.12
N VAL A 15 -7.93 -4.30 0.25
CA VAL A 15 -7.40 -4.96 -0.96
C VAL A 15 -6.75 -3.93 -1.90
N VAL A 16 -7.38 -2.79 -2.12
CA VAL A 16 -6.82 -1.71 -2.95
C VAL A 16 -5.52 -1.17 -2.35
N SER A 17 -5.46 -0.98 -1.03
CA SER A 17 -4.26 -0.50 -0.35
C SER A 17 -3.08 -1.46 -0.52
N VAL A 18 -3.31 -2.77 -0.36
CA VAL A 18 -2.30 -3.80 -0.60
C VAL A 18 -1.88 -3.83 -2.07
N GLY A 19 -2.84 -3.73 -3.00
CA GLY A 19 -2.56 -3.68 -4.43
C GLY A 19 -1.66 -2.49 -4.81
N LEU A 20 -1.92 -1.31 -4.23
CA LEU A 20 -1.09 -0.12 -4.42
C LEU A 20 0.33 -0.32 -3.90
N PHE A 21 0.50 -0.97 -2.74
CA PHE A 21 1.82 -1.29 -2.21
C PHE A 21 2.62 -2.18 -3.16
N ILE A 22 2.01 -3.28 -3.62
CA ILE A 22 2.65 -4.21 -4.56
C ILE A 22 3.03 -3.47 -5.85
N ALA A 23 2.13 -2.67 -6.41
CA ALA A 23 2.38 -1.90 -7.62
C ALA A 23 3.56 -0.93 -7.44
N ALA A 24 3.63 -0.21 -6.31
CA ALA A 24 4.72 0.69 -5.99
C ALA A 24 6.07 -0.06 -5.84
N THR A 25 6.07 -1.22 -5.16
CA THR A 25 7.25 -2.06 -5.02
C THR A 25 7.74 -2.57 -6.37
N VAL A 26 6.84 -3.06 -7.23
CA VAL A 26 7.19 -3.50 -8.59
C VAL A 26 7.73 -2.34 -9.41
N PHE A 27 7.09 -1.17 -9.35
CA PHE A 27 7.56 0.03 -10.05
C PHE A 27 8.99 0.39 -9.65
N VAL A 28 9.27 0.50 -8.35
CA VAL A 28 10.63 0.78 -7.85
C VAL A 28 11.60 -0.32 -8.25
N GLY A 29 11.20 -1.59 -8.11
CA GLY A 29 12.02 -2.73 -8.50
C GLY A 29 12.43 -2.66 -9.97
N THR A 30 11.48 -2.41 -10.88
CA THR A 30 11.76 -2.30 -12.32
C THR A 30 12.56 -1.05 -12.69
N GLN A 31 12.39 0.05 -11.93
CA GLN A 31 13.02 1.31 -12.29
C GLN A 31 14.48 1.42 -11.82
N TYR A 32 14.82 0.72 -10.73
CA TYR A 32 16.16 0.70 -10.15
C TYR A 32 16.90 -0.63 -10.33
N ASP A 33 16.37 -1.52 -11.17
CA ASP A 33 17.05 -2.76 -11.55
C ASP A 33 18.23 -2.45 -12.49
N SER A 34 19.45 -2.60 -11.98
CA SER A 34 20.68 -2.45 -12.76
C SER A 34 21.60 -3.66 -12.58
N GLY A 35 21.03 -4.88 -12.63
CA GLY A 35 21.75 -6.13 -12.38
C GLY A 35 21.90 -6.49 -10.90
N GLY A 36 21.06 -5.87 -10.05
CA GLY A 36 21.08 -6.00 -8.60
C GLY A 36 20.38 -4.81 -7.93
N LEU A 37 20.22 -4.88 -6.60
CA LEU A 37 19.61 -3.79 -5.84
C LEU A 37 20.62 -2.65 -5.67
N THR A 38 20.38 -1.52 -6.34
CA THR A 38 21.18 -0.30 -6.17
C THR A 38 20.93 0.32 -4.79
N GLU A 39 21.88 1.10 -4.28
CA GLU A 39 21.72 1.84 -3.01
C GLU A 39 20.50 2.77 -3.04
N GLN A 40 20.28 3.43 -4.18
CA GLN A 40 19.13 4.31 -4.40
C GLN A 40 17.82 3.52 -4.48
N GLY A 41 17.81 2.36 -5.14
CA GLY A 41 16.66 1.45 -5.17
C GLY A 41 16.31 0.91 -3.78
N ALA A 42 17.32 0.59 -2.96
CA ALA A 42 17.11 0.16 -1.59
C ALA A 42 16.46 1.25 -0.72
N LEU A 43 16.95 2.49 -0.81
CA LEU A 43 16.34 3.64 -0.13
C LEU A 43 14.92 3.93 -0.64
N ALA A 44 14.68 3.83 -1.96
CA ALA A 44 13.36 3.99 -2.54
C ALA A 44 12.38 2.92 -2.05
N LEU A 45 12.80 1.66 -1.92
CA LEU A 45 11.96 0.60 -1.34
C LEU A 45 11.62 0.88 0.13
N VAL A 46 12.58 1.34 0.93
CA VAL A 46 12.31 1.75 2.32
C VAL A 46 11.29 2.89 2.35
N ALA A 47 11.41 3.88 1.46
CA ALA A 47 10.43 4.96 1.36
C ALA A 47 9.03 4.45 1.00
N VAL A 48 8.92 3.46 0.10
CA VAL A 48 7.64 2.80 -0.24
C VAL A 48 7.07 2.07 0.99
N MET A 49 7.88 1.39 1.79
CA MET A 49 7.44 0.72 3.02
C MET A 49 6.91 1.73 4.04
N VAL A 50 7.66 2.80 4.29
CA VAL A 50 7.24 3.87 5.21
C VAL A 50 5.96 4.54 4.72
N GLY A 51 5.89 4.87 3.42
CA GLY A 51 4.70 5.42 2.79
C GLY A 51 3.48 4.51 2.91
N PHE A 52 3.66 3.20 2.79
CA PHE A 52 2.59 2.23 2.98
C PHE A 52 2.07 2.18 4.42
N VAL A 53 2.97 2.24 5.40
CA VAL A 53 2.56 2.32 6.82
C VAL A 53 1.71 3.58 7.05
N PHE A 54 2.12 4.72 6.52
CA PHE A 54 1.33 5.96 6.61
C PHE A 54 0.00 5.87 5.86
N LEU A 55 -0.02 5.24 4.68
CA LEU A 55 -1.25 5.00 3.93
C LEU A 55 -2.22 4.16 4.77
N MET A 56 -1.76 3.04 5.35
CA MET A 56 -2.61 2.19 6.18
C MET A 56 -3.06 2.88 7.47
N ALA A 57 -2.20 3.70 8.07
CA ALA A 57 -2.58 4.52 9.23
C ALA A 57 -3.67 5.54 8.86
N GLY A 58 -3.53 6.22 7.72
CA GLY A 58 -4.52 7.17 7.22
C GLY A 58 -5.83 6.51 6.83
N VAL A 59 -5.78 5.35 6.16
CA VAL A 59 -6.95 4.52 5.83
C VAL A 59 -7.66 4.08 7.11
N GLY A 60 -6.93 3.54 8.09
CA GLY A 60 -7.50 3.11 9.37
C GLY A 60 -8.16 4.27 10.12
N PHE A 61 -7.53 5.44 10.15
CA PHE A 61 -8.11 6.64 10.75
C PHE A 61 -9.37 7.11 10.01
N TRP A 62 -9.36 7.08 8.68
CA TRP A 62 -10.50 7.49 7.86
C TRP A 62 -11.70 6.56 8.04
N LEU A 63 -11.47 5.24 8.07
CA LEU A 63 -12.51 4.26 8.37
C LEU A 63 -13.06 4.46 9.78
N ALA A 64 -12.19 4.67 10.77
CA ALA A 64 -12.60 4.93 12.15
C ALA A 64 -13.47 6.20 12.30
N ASN A 65 -13.25 7.21 11.47
CA ASN A 65 -14.03 8.46 11.46
C ASN A 65 -15.29 8.39 10.59
N GLN A 66 -15.55 7.26 9.92
CA GLN A 66 -16.73 7.07 9.07
C GLN A 66 -17.90 6.40 9.82
N HIS A 67 -17.68 6.03 11.08
CA HIS A 67 -18.69 5.58 12.05
C HIS A 67 -19.39 6.74 12.75
#